data_AF-A0A0Q8FTS2-F1
#
_entry.id   AF-A0A0Q8FTS2-F1
#
_cell.length_a   1.000
_cell.length_b   1.000
_cell.length_c   1.000
_cell.angle_alpha   90.00
_cell.angle_beta   90.00
_cell.angle_gamma   90.00
#
_symmetry.space_group_name_H-M   'P 1'
#
loop_
_entity.id
_entity.type
_entity.pdbx_description
1 polymer ?
#
loop_
_entity_poly.entity_id
_entity_poly.type
_entity_poly.pdbx_seq_one_letter_code
_entity_poly.pdbx_strand_id
1 'polypeptide(L)'
;MAPAVTPPSHQVCGAETLDGLNALHRRVIDEILAAIAALKGPEAVARLDGDLGRLHLVIAAAEVGFLRDQVLEALRGDLLRLAVQVGRDVLGWTHDFHVDDYLILRVNLPYTVARRATASDENPGIGRVSPSVRAIAASRRVKDPVYDPQSYHKGHPPPAWAHGPHLDSWAGHSRDGFNIWWAISEVPAETGMVLYPELADTPLSCDRRSLYLNAGHPLPPPTFLPLAAGQMLIFDPEILHGTHLNVTDQTRVAISLRLNAAEPTFDPASFYAREFWRTAGAIERGEADAVLHLKREDHLSLDAPRPVPALRRPAPITPLAVDGSTVRIALDHPLAKGERLDIDLGDRRVLLLGTADGLRAVDGTCPHYGLDLIDGGLAGHRLHCPGCAIAFDLRTGRSLCADLTLGVHHVHQTDSEVAVTLDRAPDA
;
A
#
# COMPACT_ATOMS: atom_id res chain seq x y z
N MET A 1 -6.49 38.02 -10.03
CA MET A 1 -6.71 36.61 -9.68
C MET A 1 -5.81 36.32 -8.48
N ALA A 2 -6.38 35.89 -7.35
CA ALA A 2 -5.54 35.26 -6.32
C ALA A 2 -4.85 34.05 -6.96
N PRO A 3 -3.56 33.81 -6.70
CA PRO A 3 -2.91 32.60 -7.20
C PRO A 3 -3.72 31.41 -6.69
N ALA A 4 -4.10 30.50 -7.59
CA ALA A 4 -4.69 29.24 -7.19
C ALA A 4 -3.69 28.55 -6.26
N VAL A 5 -4.05 28.42 -4.98
CA VAL A 5 -3.23 27.68 -4.03
C VAL A 5 -3.32 26.23 -4.46
N THR A 6 -2.19 25.65 -4.90
CA THR A 6 -2.11 24.22 -5.16
C THR A 6 -2.47 23.49 -3.87
N PRO A 7 -3.47 22.59 -3.87
CA PRO A 7 -3.79 21.81 -2.68
C PRO A 7 -2.57 21.01 -2.20
N PRO A 8 -2.46 20.73 -0.90
CA PRO A 8 -1.37 19.90 -0.39
C PRO A 8 -1.41 18.51 -1.04
N SER A 9 -0.24 17.88 -1.21
CA SER A 9 -0.14 16.53 -1.79
C SER A 9 -0.91 15.47 -1.00
N HIS A 10 -1.18 15.75 0.27
CA HIS A 10 -2.05 14.95 1.12
C HIS A 10 -2.62 15.78 2.28
N GLN A 11 -3.81 15.41 2.75
CA GLN A 11 -4.46 16.00 3.93
C GLN A 11 -5.40 14.99 4.59
N VAL A 12 -5.61 15.14 5.90
CA VAL A 12 -6.59 14.36 6.66
C VAL A 12 -7.80 15.23 6.95
N CYS A 13 -9.00 14.69 6.74
CA CYS A 13 -10.24 15.33 7.15
C CYS A 13 -11.18 14.33 7.85
N GLY A 14 -12.05 14.87 8.70
CA GLY A 14 -13.08 14.10 9.40
C GLY A 14 -14.44 14.82 9.36
N ALA A 15 -15.30 14.45 10.30
CA ALA A 15 -16.67 14.93 10.38
C ALA A 15 -16.78 16.43 10.73
N GLU A 16 -15.70 17.02 11.23
CA GLU A 16 -15.56 18.46 11.41
C GLU A 16 -15.48 19.25 10.10
N THR A 17 -15.15 18.57 8.99
CA THR A 17 -15.01 19.19 7.66
C THR A 17 -16.17 18.85 6.73
N LEU A 18 -16.80 17.68 6.91
CA LEU A 18 -17.84 17.15 6.01
C LEU A 18 -19.14 16.90 6.75
N ASP A 19 -20.14 17.73 6.45
CA ASP A 19 -21.48 17.61 7.04
C ASP A 19 -22.09 16.23 6.72
N GLY A 20 -22.64 15.59 7.76
CA GLY A 20 -23.29 14.28 7.64
C GLY A 20 -22.34 13.08 7.62
N LEU A 21 -21.01 13.27 7.63
CA LEU A 21 -20.05 12.16 7.56
C LEU A 21 -20.23 11.15 8.70
N ASN A 22 -20.49 11.59 9.94
CA ASN A 22 -20.76 10.70 11.07
C ASN A 22 -22.02 9.84 10.89
N ALA A 23 -23.04 10.35 10.19
CA ALA A 23 -24.23 9.57 9.89
C ALA A 23 -23.93 8.53 8.81
N LEU A 24 -23.19 8.91 7.76
CA LEU A 24 -22.77 7.99 6.72
C LEU A 24 -21.81 6.92 7.25
N HIS A 25 -20.86 7.27 8.13
CA HIS A 25 -19.94 6.33 8.77
C HIS A 25 -20.70 5.26 9.55
N ARG A 26 -21.68 5.66 10.37
CA ARG A 26 -22.55 4.71 11.08
C ARG A 26 -23.32 3.81 10.12
N ARG A 27 -23.87 4.37 9.04
CA ARG A 27 -24.55 3.57 8.02
C ARG A 27 -23.61 2.56 7.36
N VAL A 28 -22.36 2.92 7.07
CA VAL A 28 -21.36 1.97 6.54
C VAL A 28 -21.17 0.80 7.52
N ILE A 29 -21.04 1.09 8.80
CA ILE A 29 -20.92 0.06 9.84
C ILE A 29 -22.18 -0.81 9.86
N ASP A 30 -23.37 -0.21 9.86
CA ASP A 30 -24.65 -0.95 9.87
C ASP A 30 -24.78 -1.90 8.68
N GLU A 31 -24.39 -1.48 7.47
CA GLU A 31 -24.41 -2.36 6.28
C GLU A 31 -23.39 -3.50 6.38
N ILE A 32 -22.21 -3.25 6.96
CA ILE A 32 -21.23 -4.31 7.23
C ILE A 32 -21.81 -5.32 8.22
N LEU A 33 -22.42 -4.86 9.31
CA LEU A 33 -23.03 -5.74 10.31
C LEU A 33 -24.23 -6.51 9.73
N ALA A 34 -25.05 -5.87 8.90
CA ALA A 34 -26.18 -6.51 8.21
C ALA A 34 -25.71 -7.61 7.25
N ALA A 35 -24.64 -7.36 6.47
CA ALA A 35 -24.06 -8.36 5.59
C ALA A 35 -23.46 -9.55 6.37
N ILE A 36 -22.85 -9.31 7.54
CA ILE A 36 -22.39 -10.39 8.43
C ILE A 36 -23.56 -11.17 9.01
N ALA A 37 -24.63 -10.50 9.44
CA ALA A 37 -25.83 -11.17 9.93
C ALA A 37 -26.47 -12.05 8.84
N ALA A 38 -26.51 -11.58 7.59
CA ALA A 38 -27.00 -12.35 6.46
C ALA A 38 -26.14 -13.59 6.18
N LEU A 39 -24.81 -13.48 6.35
CA LEU A 39 -23.87 -14.57 6.09
C LEU A 39 -23.76 -15.59 7.23
N LYS A 40 -23.75 -15.13 8.48
CA LYS A 40 -23.36 -15.91 9.67
C LYS A 40 -24.40 -15.91 10.79
N GLY A 41 -25.49 -15.17 10.64
CA GLY A 41 -26.51 -14.99 11.66
C GLY A 41 -26.15 -13.91 12.70
N PRO A 42 -27.14 -13.51 13.53
CA PRO A 42 -26.99 -12.41 14.49
C PRO A 42 -25.99 -12.69 15.62
N GLU A 43 -25.77 -13.97 15.97
CA GLU A 43 -24.79 -14.36 16.99
C GLU A 43 -23.35 -14.00 16.59
N ALA A 44 -23.03 -14.08 15.29
CA ALA A 44 -21.73 -13.66 14.79
C ALA A 44 -21.53 -12.14 14.92
N VAL A 45 -22.57 -11.35 14.66
CA VAL A 45 -22.54 -9.89 14.88
C VAL A 45 -22.31 -9.57 16.35
N ALA A 46 -23.02 -10.25 17.26
CA ALA A 46 -22.86 -10.05 18.69
C ALA A 46 -21.42 -10.31 19.18
N ARG A 47 -20.69 -11.25 18.56
CA ARG A 47 -19.28 -11.56 18.90
C ARG A 47 -18.29 -10.45 18.54
N LEU A 48 -18.66 -9.51 17.67
CA LEU A 48 -17.83 -8.34 17.36
C LEU A 48 -17.80 -7.32 18.49
N ASP A 49 -18.86 -7.27 19.31
CA ASP A 49 -19.00 -6.28 20.40
C ASP A 49 -18.85 -4.83 19.90
N GLY A 50 -19.40 -4.55 18.71
CA GLY A 50 -19.30 -3.23 18.06
C GLY A 50 -17.93 -2.90 17.45
N ASP A 51 -16.92 -3.76 17.55
CA ASP A 51 -15.57 -3.51 17.05
C ASP A 51 -15.29 -4.24 15.72
N LEU A 52 -15.18 -3.47 14.63
CA LEU A 52 -14.80 -4.00 13.32
C LEU A 52 -13.36 -4.51 13.27
N GLY A 53 -12.49 -4.14 14.21
CA GLY A 53 -11.17 -4.75 14.41
C GLY A 53 -11.24 -6.26 14.64
N ARG A 54 -12.39 -6.78 15.08
CA ARG A 54 -12.62 -8.19 15.39
C ARG A 54 -13.27 -8.99 14.25
N LEU A 55 -13.42 -8.41 13.06
CA LEU A 55 -14.04 -9.08 11.91
C LEU A 55 -13.41 -10.45 11.60
N HIS A 56 -12.09 -10.56 11.65
CA HIS A 56 -11.36 -11.82 11.45
C HIS A 56 -11.74 -12.96 12.43
N LEU A 57 -12.44 -12.67 13.53
CA LEU A 57 -12.93 -13.68 14.47
C LEU A 57 -14.27 -14.31 14.07
N VAL A 58 -14.97 -13.70 13.11
CA VAL A 58 -16.34 -14.08 12.72
C VAL A 58 -16.50 -14.36 11.22
N ILE A 59 -15.64 -13.79 10.37
CA ILE A 59 -15.56 -14.09 8.94
C ILE A 59 -14.20 -14.64 8.53
N ALA A 60 -14.18 -15.52 7.53
CA ALA A 60 -12.98 -16.02 6.88
C ALA A 60 -12.56 -15.12 5.69
N ALA A 61 -11.32 -15.25 5.23
CA ALA A 61 -10.81 -14.50 4.08
C ALA A 61 -11.64 -14.72 2.79
N ALA A 62 -12.10 -15.95 2.55
CA ALA A 62 -12.97 -16.31 1.44
C ALA A 62 -14.32 -15.56 1.42
N GLU A 63 -14.74 -15.03 2.56
CA GLU A 63 -16.05 -14.41 2.75
C GLU A 63 -16.02 -12.89 2.58
N VAL A 64 -14.83 -12.30 2.51
CA VAL A 64 -14.64 -10.86 2.31
C VAL A 64 -15.25 -10.39 0.98
N GLY A 65 -15.19 -11.21 -0.07
CA GLY A 65 -15.79 -10.89 -1.37
C GLY A 65 -17.31 -10.73 -1.29
N PHE A 66 -17.98 -11.64 -0.58
CA PHE A 66 -19.43 -11.55 -0.35
C PHE A 66 -19.80 -10.30 0.46
N LEU A 67 -19.07 -10.03 1.54
CA LEU A 67 -19.28 -8.84 2.37
C LEU A 67 -19.13 -7.56 1.52
N ARG A 68 -18.07 -7.48 0.73
CA ARG A 68 -17.79 -6.36 -0.17
C ARG A 68 -18.92 -6.14 -1.18
N ASP A 69 -19.40 -7.20 -1.80
CA ASP A 69 -20.46 -7.10 -2.82
C ASP A 69 -21.75 -6.53 -2.22
N GLN A 70 -22.19 -7.06 -1.08
CA GLN A 70 -23.40 -6.59 -0.39
C GLN A 70 -23.28 -5.12 0.02
N VAL A 71 -22.19 -4.77 0.71
CA VAL A 71 -21.99 -3.42 1.27
C VAL A 71 -21.84 -2.38 0.15
N LEU A 72 -21.06 -2.66 -0.89
CA LEU A 72 -20.85 -1.71 -1.99
C LEU A 72 -22.10 -1.56 -2.87
N GLU A 73 -22.92 -2.60 -3.03
CA GLU A 73 -24.21 -2.49 -3.73
C GLU A 73 -25.17 -1.57 -2.97
N ALA A 74 -25.29 -1.75 -1.64
CA ALA A 74 -26.17 -0.96 -0.79
C ALA A 74 -25.74 0.53 -0.67
N LEU A 75 -24.43 0.80 -0.68
CA LEU A 75 -23.89 2.14 -0.40
C LEU A 75 -23.40 2.92 -1.62
N ARG A 76 -23.47 2.35 -2.84
CA ARG A 76 -22.90 2.98 -4.04
C ARG A 76 -23.30 4.44 -4.21
N GLY A 77 -24.59 4.73 -4.14
CA GLY A 77 -25.09 6.11 -4.31
C GLY A 77 -24.57 7.06 -3.23
N ASP A 78 -24.44 6.58 -1.99
CA ASP A 78 -23.93 7.38 -0.88
C ASP A 78 -22.43 7.65 -0.98
N LEU A 79 -21.66 6.64 -1.39
CA LEU A 79 -20.21 6.76 -1.59
C LEU A 79 -19.87 7.68 -2.77
N LEU A 80 -20.66 7.64 -3.85
CA LEU A 80 -20.51 8.57 -4.97
C LEU A 80 -20.84 9.99 -4.54
N ARG A 81 -21.91 10.21 -3.75
CA ARG A 81 -22.23 11.52 -3.17
C ARG A 81 -21.14 12.02 -2.22
N LEU A 82 -20.55 11.14 -1.41
CA LEU A 82 -19.42 11.49 -0.55
C LEU A 82 -18.22 11.98 -1.38
N ALA A 83 -17.88 11.29 -2.48
CA ALA A 83 -16.81 11.73 -3.36
C ALA A 83 -17.09 13.12 -3.98
N VAL A 84 -18.34 13.38 -4.36
CA VAL A 84 -18.76 14.72 -4.81
C VAL A 84 -18.59 15.74 -3.70
N GLN A 85 -19.06 15.44 -2.49
CA GLN A 85 -18.96 16.33 -1.34
C GLN A 85 -17.49 16.68 -1.02
N VAL A 86 -16.58 15.71 -1.09
CA VAL A 86 -15.14 15.97 -0.96
C VAL A 86 -14.64 16.93 -2.06
N GLY A 87 -15.03 16.72 -3.32
CA GLY A 87 -14.68 17.63 -4.41
C GLY A 87 -15.18 19.07 -4.20
N ARG A 88 -16.40 19.24 -3.68
CA ARG A 88 -17.01 20.55 -3.38
C ARG A 88 -16.41 21.22 -2.14
N ASP A 89 -16.47 20.53 -1.01
CA ASP A 89 -16.30 21.14 0.32
C ASP A 89 -14.84 21.12 0.77
N VAL A 90 -14.07 20.11 0.33
CA VAL A 90 -12.66 19.94 0.74
C VAL A 90 -11.70 20.44 -0.33
N LEU A 91 -11.94 20.11 -1.60
CA LEU A 91 -11.09 20.54 -2.72
C LEU A 91 -11.54 21.87 -3.35
N GLY A 92 -12.72 22.38 -2.98
CA GLY A 92 -13.22 23.69 -3.40
C GLY A 92 -13.62 23.78 -4.87
N TRP A 93 -13.91 22.66 -5.53
CA TRP A 93 -14.24 22.65 -6.96
C TRP A 93 -15.68 23.11 -7.20
N THR A 94 -15.81 24.18 -7.98
CA THR A 94 -17.12 24.79 -8.32
C THR A 94 -17.63 24.39 -9.69
N HIS A 95 -16.75 23.95 -10.59
CA HIS A 95 -17.08 23.41 -11.91
C HIS A 95 -17.50 21.94 -11.83
N ASP A 96 -18.06 21.39 -12.92
CA ASP A 96 -18.34 19.94 -12.98
C ASP A 96 -17.02 19.15 -13.06
N PHE A 97 -16.97 17.98 -12.46
CA PHE A 97 -15.76 17.15 -12.34
C PHE A 97 -16.10 15.67 -12.38
N HIS A 98 -15.11 14.79 -12.39
CA HIS A 98 -15.32 13.35 -12.58
C HIS A 98 -15.10 12.56 -11.30
N VAL A 99 -15.93 11.55 -11.07
CA VAL A 99 -15.81 10.58 -9.97
C VAL A 99 -15.67 9.19 -10.58
N ASP A 100 -14.66 8.43 -10.12
CA ASP A 100 -14.41 7.06 -10.56
C ASP A 100 -15.57 6.16 -10.09
N ASP A 101 -16.11 5.36 -11.01
CA ASP A 101 -17.17 4.41 -10.69
C ASP A 101 -16.66 3.16 -9.94
N TYR A 102 -15.33 2.98 -9.90
CA TYR A 102 -14.65 1.90 -9.20
C TYR A 102 -14.51 2.16 -7.70
N LEU A 103 -15.39 1.53 -6.91
CA LEU A 103 -15.41 1.65 -5.44
C LEU A 103 -14.73 0.45 -4.79
N ILE A 104 -13.99 0.67 -3.71
CA ILE A 104 -13.29 -0.40 -2.99
C ILE A 104 -13.72 -0.39 -1.51
N LEU A 105 -14.25 -1.50 -1.02
CA LEU A 105 -14.28 -1.82 0.41
C LEU A 105 -13.07 -2.70 0.72
N ARG A 106 -12.12 -2.15 1.48
CA ARG A 106 -10.89 -2.82 1.89
C ARG A 106 -11.10 -3.45 3.26
N VAL A 107 -11.01 -4.77 3.33
CA VAL A 107 -11.01 -5.53 4.59
C VAL A 107 -9.70 -6.28 4.66
N ASN A 108 -8.76 -5.76 5.44
CA ASN A 108 -7.43 -6.33 5.61
C ASN A 108 -7.36 -7.05 6.95
N LEU A 109 -7.42 -8.38 6.93
CA LEU A 109 -7.28 -9.20 8.13
C LEU A 109 -5.84 -9.11 8.68
N PRO A 110 -5.61 -9.41 9.97
CA PRO A 110 -4.26 -9.60 10.51
C PRO A 110 -3.43 -10.54 9.61
N TYR A 111 -2.17 -10.22 9.36
CA TYR A 111 -1.30 -11.01 8.48
C TYR A 111 -1.26 -12.49 8.87
N THR A 112 -1.21 -12.78 10.18
CA THR A 112 -1.16 -14.14 10.73
C THR A 112 -2.42 -14.96 10.42
N VAL A 113 -3.56 -14.30 10.20
CA VAL A 113 -4.83 -14.87 9.75
C VAL A 113 -4.84 -14.96 8.22
N ALA A 114 -4.55 -13.84 7.54
CA ALA A 114 -4.63 -13.72 6.09
C ALA A 114 -3.72 -14.71 5.35
N ARG A 115 -2.52 -14.99 5.88
CA ARG A 115 -1.55 -15.92 5.26
C ARG A 115 -2.01 -17.38 5.22
N ARG A 116 -3.07 -17.73 5.95
CA ARG A 116 -3.68 -19.07 5.98
C ARG A 116 -4.78 -19.23 4.94
N ALA A 117 -5.11 -18.18 4.19
CA ALA A 117 -6.10 -18.20 3.14
C ALA A 117 -5.63 -19.01 1.91
N THR A 118 -6.52 -19.19 0.96
CA THR A 118 -6.25 -19.92 -0.29
C THR A 118 -5.88 -18.95 -1.42
N ALA A 119 -5.24 -19.47 -2.46
CA ALA A 119 -4.85 -18.67 -3.63
C ALA A 119 -6.03 -18.14 -4.46
N SER A 120 -7.23 -18.72 -4.31
CA SER A 120 -8.46 -18.27 -4.96
C SER A 120 -9.18 -17.16 -4.21
N ASP A 121 -8.82 -16.91 -2.95
CA ASP A 121 -9.45 -15.88 -2.14
C ASP A 121 -9.05 -14.48 -2.64
N GLU A 122 -9.96 -13.52 -2.45
CA GLU A 122 -9.84 -12.22 -3.09
C GLU A 122 -8.81 -11.31 -2.39
N ASN A 123 -8.03 -10.57 -3.19
CA ASN A 123 -7.16 -9.50 -2.69
C ASN A 123 -8.01 -8.38 -2.02
N PRO A 124 -7.62 -7.86 -0.84
CA PRO A 124 -8.36 -6.80 -0.14
C PRO A 124 -8.55 -5.51 -0.94
N GLY A 125 -7.68 -5.24 -1.91
CA GLY A 125 -7.68 -4.05 -2.75
C GLY A 125 -8.55 -4.12 -4.02
N ILE A 126 -9.29 -5.22 -4.26
CA ILE A 126 -10.17 -5.32 -5.43
C ILE A 126 -11.47 -4.56 -5.17
N GLY A 127 -11.82 -3.67 -6.09
CA GLY A 127 -13.06 -2.90 -6.12
C GLY A 127 -14.12 -3.43 -7.08
N ARG A 128 -15.22 -2.68 -7.17
CA ARG A 128 -16.40 -2.96 -7.98
C ARG A 128 -16.83 -1.72 -8.76
N VAL A 129 -17.09 -1.92 -10.05
CA VAL A 129 -17.86 -0.98 -10.86
C VAL A 129 -19.37 -1.25 -10.70
N SER A 130 -20.17 -0.27 -11.11
CA SER A 130 -21.63 -0.32 -11.17
C SER A 130 -22.11 -1.54 -11.95
N PRO A 131 -23.19 -2.21 -11.51
CA PRO A 131 -23.78 -3.35 -12.22
C PRO A 131 -23.96 -3.13 -13.73
N SER A 132 -24.42 -1.94 -14.12
CA SER A 132 -24.70 -1.56 -15.51
C SER A 132 -23.50 -1.64 -16.44
N VAL A 133 -22.27 -1.48 -15.92
CA VAL A 133 -21.03 -1.49 -16.72
C VAL A 133 -20.14 -2.72 -16.48
N ARG A 134 -20.52 -3.64 -15.58
CA ARG A 134 -19.68 -4.82 -15.24
C ARG A 134 -19.33 -5.68 -16.46
N ALA A 135 -20.28 -5.89 -17.36
CA ALA A 135 -20.06 -6.70 -18.57
C ALA A 135 -19.05 -6.03 -19.52
N ILE A 136 -19.16 -4.71 -19.71
CA ILE A 136 -18.23 -3.94 -20.54
C ILE A 136 -16.85 -3.89 -19.87
N ALA A 137 -16.79 -3.64 -18.57
CA ALA A 137 -15.54 -3.66 -17.82
C ALA A 137 -14.83 -5.02 -17.91
N ALA A 138 -15.56 -6.12 -17.88
CA ALA A 138 -15.01 -7.46 -18.03
C ALA A 138 -14.45 -7.70 -19.45
N SER A 139 -15.14 -7.24 -20.51
CA SER A 139 -14.69 -7.40 -21.90
C SER A 139 -13.46 -6.55 -22.24
N ARG A 140 -13.24 -5.46 -21.49
CA ARG A 140 -12.07 -4.57 -21.62
C ARG A 140 -10.82 -5.03 -20.85
N ARG A 141 -10.90 -6.13 -20.09
CA ARG A 141 -9.75 -6.63 -19.32
C ARG A 141 -8.61 -7.06 -20.23
N VAL A 142 -7.47 -6.39 -20.11
CA VAL A 142 -6.23 -6.74 -20.79
C VAL A 142 -5.37 -7.60 -19.86
N LYS A 143 -4.76 -8.66 -20.40
CA LYS A 143 -3.73 -9.44 -19.71
C LYS A 143 -2.37 -9.11 -20.31
N ASP A 144 -1.48 -8.51 -19.53
CA ASP A 144 -0.08 -8.34 -19.92
C ASP A 144 0.68 -9.63 -19.55
N PRO A 145 1.38 -10.29 -20.50
CA PRO A 145 2.14 -11.52 -20.22
C PRO A 145 3.33 -11.31 -19.27
N VAL A 146 3.77 -10.07 -19.07
CA VAL A 146 4.86 -9.73 -18.13
C VAL A 146 4.32 -9.50 -16.72
N TYR A 147 3.07 -9.05 -16.58
CA TYR A 147 2.47 -8.76 -15.29
C TYR A 147 2.28 -10.05 -14.48
N ASP A 148 3.01 -10.12 -13.37
CA ASP A 148 3.11 -11.26 -12.48
C ASP A 148 3.26 -10.78 -11.03
N PRO A 149 2.16 -10.34 -10.41
CA PRO A 149 2.18 -9.93 -9.01
C PRO A 149 2.46 -11.11 -8.08
N GLN A 150 2.18 -12.35 -8.48
CA GLN A 150 2.34 -13.52 -7.60
C GLN A 150 3.82 -13.76 -7.24
N SER A 151 4.72 -13.60 -8.21
CA SER A 151 6.17 -13.72 -7.96
C SER A 151 6.69 -12.68 -6.97
N TYR A 152 6.17 -11.44 -7.02
CA TYR A 152 6.53 -10.40 -6.04
C TYR A 152 6.13 -10.81 -4.62
N HIS A 153 4.91 -11.35 -4.45
CA HIS A 153 4.40 -11.74 -3.13
C HIS A 153 4.87 -13.14 -2.67
N LYS A 154 5.83 -13.77 -3.37
CA LYS A 154 6.47 -15.05 -2.99
C LYS A 154 5.49 -16.16 -2.58
N GLY A 155 4.40 -16.31 -3.34
CA GLY A 155 3.41 -17.37 -3.10
C GLY A 155 2.49 -17.17 -1.88
N HIS A 156 2.53 -16.01 -1.23
CA HIS A 156 1.52 -15.65 -0.24
C HIS A 156 0.13 -15.60 -0.91
N PRO A 157 -0.95 -16.00 -0.21
CA PRO A 157 -2.30 -15.92 -0.78
C PRO A 157 -2.74 -14.45 -0.91
N PRO A 158 -3.58 -14.09 -1.90
CA PRO A 158 -3.97 -12.70 -2.15
C PRO A 158 -4.54 -11.92 -0.95
N PRO A 159 -5.30 -12.53 0.00
CA PRO A 159 -5.71 -11.86 1.23
C PRO A 159 -4.56 -11.32 2.09
N ALA A 160 -3.37 -11.91 1.99
CA ALA A 160 -2.17 -11.53 2.73
C ALA A 160 -1.27 -10.53 1.98
N TRP A 161 -1.68 -10.08 0.80
CA TRP A 161 -0.87 -9.15 0.01
C TRP A 161 -0.89 -7.73 0.60
N ALA A 162 0.28 -7.14 0.71
CA ALA A 162 0.48 -5.72 0.93
C ALA A 162 1.05 -5.10 -0.34
N HIS A 163 0.43 -4.01 -0.81
CA HIS A 163 0.90 -3.31 -2.00
C HIS A 163 2.25 -2.63 -1.75
N GLY A 164 3.21 -2.90 -2.65
CA GLY A 164 4.49 -2.20 -2.73
C GLY A 164 4.34 -0.69 -2.91
N PRO A 165 5.40 0.11 -2.67
CA PRO A 165 5.39 1.51 -3.07
C PRO A 165 5.12 1.64 -4.57
N HIS A 166 4.16 2.46 -4.96
CA HIS A 166 3.78 2.72 -6.34
C HIS A 166 3.20 4.12 -6.50
N LEU A 167 3.12 4.55 -7.77
CA LEU A 167 2.22 5.62 -8.20
C LEU A 167 0.95 4.95 -8.72
N ASP A 168 -0.21 5.55 -8.45
CA ASP A 168 -1.50 4.94 -8.80
C ASP A 168 -1.65 4.80 -10.32
N SER A 169 -1.05 5.72 -11.09
CA SER A 169 -1.00 5.70 -12.55
C SER A 169 -0.29 4.48 -13.15
N TRP A 170 0.68 3.90 -12.43
CA TRP A 170 1.32 2.64 -12.86
C TRP A 170 0.31 1.49 -12.84
N ALA A 171 -0.65 1.52 -11.91
CA ALA A 171 -1.71 0.54 -11.73
C ALA A 171 -3.03 0.91 -12.46
N GLY A 172 -2.94 1.74 -13.51
CA GLY A 172 -4.05 2.08 -14.38
C GLY A 172 -5.10 2.99 -13.75
N HIS A 173 -4.77 3.66 -12.64
CA HIS A 173 -5.56 4.79 -12.16
C HIS A 173 -5.18 6.06 -12.95
N SER A 174 -6.03 7.09 -12.90
CA SER A 174 -5.77 8.36 -13.58
C SER A 174 -4.64 9.15 -12.90
N ARG A 175 -3.88 9.93 -13.67
CA ARG A 175 -2.80 10.79 -13.13
C ARG A 175 -3.32 12.03 -12.40
N ASP A 176 -4.31 12.71 -12.97
CA ASP A 176 -4.67 14.08 -12.57
C ASP A 176 -5.86 14.12 -11.58
N GLY A 177 -5.77 13.30 -10.52
CA GLY A 177 -6.88 13.06 -9.59
C GLY A 177 -6.54 13.25 -8.13
N PHE A 178 -7.48 12.89 -7.27
CA PHE A 178 -7.30 12.71 -5.84
C PHE A 178 -7.86 11.37 -5.42
N ASN A 179 -7.10 10.66 -4.60
CA ASN A 179 -7.56 9.50 -3.87
C ASN A 179 -8.25 9.94 -2.57
N ILE A 180 -9.37 9.31 -2.24
CA ILE A 180 -9.97 9.34 -0.91
C ILE A 180 -9.76 7.96 -0.29
N TRP A 181 -9.11 7.91 0.87
CA TRP A 181 -8.95 6.71 1.67
C TRP A 181 -9.61 6.91 3.03
N TRP A 182 -10.80 6.35 3.21
CA TRP A 182 -11.65 6.59 4.36
C TRP A 182 -11.56 5.45 5.36
N ALA A 183 -11.04 5.72 6.56
CA ALA A 183 -10.95 4.76 7.65
C ALA A 183 -12.34 4.48 8.23
N ILE A 184 -12.80 3.23 8.16
CA ILE A 184 -14.07 2.80 8.75
C ILE A 184 -13.84 2.23 10.15
N SER A 185 -12.73 1.53 10.36
CA SER A 185 -12.21 1.15 11.67
C SER A 185 -11.06 2.07 12.08
N GLU A 186 -10.59 1.94 13.32
CA GLU A 186 -9.30 2.53 13.73
C GLU A 186 -8.16 2.02 12.84
N VAL A 187 -7.21 2.91 12.52
CA VAL A 187 -6.06 2.62 11.68
C VAL A 187 -4.79 3.12 12.37
N PRO A 188 -4.11 2.27 13.15
CA PRO A 188 -2.79 2.60 13.68
C PRO A 188 -1.74 2.67 12.56
N ALA A 189 -0.57 3.25 12.88
CA ALA A 189 0.52 3.45 11.93
C ALA A 189 0.96 2.13 11.26
N GLU A 190 0.88 1.02 11.99
CA GLU A 190 1.41 -0.28 11.59
C GLU A 190 0.42 -1.15 10.80
N THR A 191 -0.65 -0.55 10.29
CA THR A 191 -1.57 -1.20 9.36
C THR A 191 -2.06 -0.27 8.25
N GLY A 192 -1.73 1.02 8.30
CA GLY A 192 -2.26 2.04 7.40
C GLY A 192 -1.63 2.10 6.01
N MET A 193 -1.87 3.22 5.35
CA MET A 193 -1.15 3.63 4.15
C MET A 193 0.16 4.31 4.56
N VAL A 194 1.21 4.10 3.77
CA VAL A 194 2.50 4.76 3.94
C VAL A 194 2.78 5.64 2.73
N LEU A 195 3.27 6.86 2.96
CA LEU A 195 3.64 7.81 1.93
C LEU A 195 5.14 8.10 1.96
N TYR A 196 5.69 8.52 0.82
CA TYR A 196 7.07 8.97 0.67
C TYR A 196 7.11 10.35 -0.02
N PRO A 197 6.58 11.41 0.64
CA PRO A 197 6.49 12.76 0.06
C PRO A 197 7.85 13.34 -0.34
N GLU A 198 8.94 12.92 0.31
CA GLU A 198 10.30 13.37 0.01
C GLU A 198 10.76 12.96 -1.41
N LEU A 199 10.07 12.01 -2.04
CA LEU A 199 10.37 11.52 -3.39
C LEU A 199 9.46 12.10 -4.46
N ALA A 200 8.58 13.06 -4.16
CA ALA A 200 7.59 13.61 -5.10
C ALA A 200 8.20 14.09 -6.43
N ASP A 201 9.37 14.74 -6.38
CA ASP A 201 10.06 15.26 -7.57
C ASP A 201 11.19 14.34 -8.07
N THR A 202 11.28 13.12 -7.54
CA THR A 202 12.34 12.17 -7.88
C THR A 202 11.92 11.32 -9.08
N PRO A 203 12.77 11.15 -10.11
CA PRO A 203 12.50 10.23 -11.21
C PRO A 203 12.47 8.77 -10.73
N LEU A 204 11.27 8.19 -10.62
CA LEU A 204 11.06 6.81 -10.17
C LEU A 204 10.81 5.87 -11.35
N SER A 205 11.18 4.60 -11.17
CA SER A 205 11.00 3.57 -12.19
C SER A 205 10.10 2.45 -11.67
N CYS A 206 9.13 2.05 -12.48
CA CYS A 206 8.18 0.99 -12.20
C CYS A 206 8.70 -0.39 -12.67
N ASP A 207 8.56 -1.41 -11.83
CA ASP A 207 8.71 -2.81 -12.22
C ASP A 207 7.44 -3.26 -12.95
N ARG A 208 7.56 -3.60 -14.24
CA ARG A 208 6.40 -4.04 -15.04
C ARG A 208 5.78 -5.36 -14.57
N ARG A 209 6.50 -6.19 -13.82
CA ARG A 209 5.97 -7.45 -13.31
C ARG A 209 5.01 -7.22 -12.14
N SER A 210 5.35 -6.31 -11.23
CA SER A 210 4.55 -6.04 -10.02
C SER A 210 3.71 -4.77 -10.08
N LEU A 211 4.07 -3.83 -10.96
CA LEU A 211 3.62 -2.43 -11.00
C LEU A 211 4.01 -1.61 -9.75
N TYR A 212 5.02 -2.07 -9.02
CA TYR A 212 5.59 -1.37 -7.86
C TYR A 212 6.94 -0.75 -8.22
N LEU A 213 7.51 0.00 -7.29
CA LEU A 213 8.82 0.63 -7.44
C LEU A 213 9.91 -0.44 -7.67
N ASN A 214 10.75 -0.24 -8.67
CA ASN A 214 11.90 -1.10 -8.90
C ASN A 214 12.87 -1.08 -7.72
N ALA A 215 13.57 -2.20 -7.55
CA ALA A 215 14.82 -2.27 -6.80
C ALA A 215 15.81 -1.17 -7.23
N GLY A 216 16.64 -0.72 -6.30
CA GLY A 216 17.69 0.28 -6.52
C GLY A 216 17.28 1.71 -6.21
N HIS A 217 16.07 1.93 -5.70
CA HIS A 217 15.60 3.22 -5.19
C HIS A 217 15.61 3.19 -3.64
N PRO A 218 16.66 3.73 -2.97
CA PRO A 218 16.67 3.81 -1.52
C PRO A 218 15.53 4.69 -1.02
N LEU A 219 14.67 4.13 -0.18
CA LEU A 219 13.54 4.84 0.39
C LEU A 219 13.97 5.62 1.65
N PRO A 220 13.42 6.83 1.87
CA PRO A 220 13.48 7.46 3.18
C PRO A 220 12.64 6.64 4.18
N PRO A 221 12.73 6.94 5.49
CA PRO A 221 11.74 6.45 6.44
C PRO A 221 10.31 6.73 5.96
N PRO A 222 9.40 5.75 6.01
CA PRO A 222 8.02 5.96 5.56
C PRO A 222 7.31 7.00 6.43
N THR A 223 6.53 7.86 5.79
CA THR A 223 5.57 8.73 6.48
C THR A 223 4.31 7.92 6.78
N PHE A 224 4.06 7.69 8.07
CA PHE A 224 2.87 7.01 8.56
C PHE A 224 1.73 7.99 8.83
N LEU A 225 0.51 7.58 8.48
CA LEU A 225 -0.70 8.39 8.69
C LEU A 225 -1.73 7.56 9.46
N PRO A 226 -1.60 7.45 10.80
CA PRO A 226 -2.64 6.83 11.62
C PRO A 226 -3.92 7.67 11.51
N LEU A 227 -5.06 6.99 11.39
CA LEU A 227 -6.38 7.60 11.28
C LEU A 227 -7.32 7.02 12.32
N ALA A 228 -8.06 7.89 13.01
CA ALA A 228 -9.20 7.47 13.80
C ALA A 228 -10.33 6.98 12.88
N ALA A 229 -11.19 6.12 13.41
CA ALA A 229 -12.38 5.66 12.70
C ALA A 229 -13.24 6.86 12.29
N GLY A 230 -13.61 6.91 11.01
CA GLY A 230 -14.38 8.00 10.41
C GLY A 230 -13.53 9.09 9.76
N GLN A 231 -12.22 9.16 10.02
CA GLN A 231 -11.31 10.08 9.31
C GLN A 231 -10.94 9.54 7.92
N MET A 232 -10.67 10.43 6.99
CA MET A 232 -10.17 10.09 5.65
C MET A 232 -8.89 10.83 5.31
N LEU A 233 -8.05 10.16 4.55
CA LEU A 233 -6.87 10.71 3.90
C LEU A 233 -7.21 11.02 2.45
N ILE A 234 -7.04 12.28 2.06
CA ILE A 234 -7.17 12.74 0.68
C ILE A 234 -5.76 13.04 0.17
N PHE A 235 -5.36 12.44 -0.94
CA PHE A 235 -3.98 12.57 -1.43
C PHE A 235 -3.87 12.46 -2.95
N ASP A 236 -2.80 13.05 -3.46
CA ASP A 236 -2.40 13.00 -4.87
C ASP A 236 -2.02 11.55 -5.25
N PRO A 237 -2.59 10.96 -6.32
CA PRO A 237 -2.25 9.61 -6.77
C PRO A 237 -0.79 9.46 -7.21
N GLU A 238 -0.11 10.56 -7.51
CA GLU A 238 1.30 10.61 -7.94
C GLU A 238 2.27 10.85 -6.77
N ILE A 239 1.82 10.82 -5.52
CA ILE A 239 2.73 10.61 -4.38
C ILE A 239 3.11 9.13 -4.31
N LEU A 240 4.39 8.82 -4.15
CA LEU A 240 4.80 7.42 -3.94
C LEU A 240 4.20 6.92 -2.62
N HIS A 241 3.42 5.84 -2.70
CA HIS A 241 2.71 5.30 -1.56
C HIS A 241 2.58 3.78 -1.62
N GLY A 242 2.36 3.15 -0.47
CA GLY A 242 2.17 1.72 -0.35
C GLY A 242 1.23 1.36 0.78
N THR A 243 0.98 0.08 0.95
CA THR A 243 0.22 -0.44 2.11
C THR A 243 1.21 -1.01 3.12
N HIS A 244 1.14 -0.55 4.37
CA HIS A 244 1.83 -1.25 5.45
C HIS A 244 1.21 -2.64 5.62
N LEU A 245 2.03 -3.68 5.78
CA LEU A 245 1.51 -5.01 6.09
C LEU A 245 0.70 -4.93 7.39
N ASN A 246 -0.50 -5.51 7.45
CA ASN A 246 -1.26 -5.53 8.69
C ASN A 246 -0.61 -6.49 9.71
N VAL A 247 0.37 -5.97 10.46
CA VAL A 247 1.12 -6.70 11.49
C VAL A 247 0.46 -6.62 12.86
N THR A 248 -0.70 -5.97 12.95
CA THR A 248 -1.52 -5.90 14.16
C THR A 248 -2.35 -7.17 14.34
N ASP A 249 -3.01 -7.30 15.48
CA ASP A 249 -4.02 -8.32 15.75
C ASP A 249 -5.44 -7.88 15.39
N GLN A 250 -5.61 -6.70 14.77
CA GLN A 250 -6.91 -6.15 14.39
C GLN A 250 -7.13 -6.17 12.87
N THR A 251 -8.37 -6.35 12.45
CA THR A 251 -8.79 -6.15 11.05
C THR A 251 -8.90 -4.66 10.73
N ARG A 252 -8.29 -4.23 9.64
CA ARG A 252 -8.43 -2.86 9.13
C ARG A 252 -9.53 -2.80 8.09
N VAL A 253 -10.50 -1.91 8.28
CA VAL A 253 -11.57 -1.64 7.32
C VAL A 253 -11.46 -0.21 6.81
N ALA A 254 -11.42 -0.06 5.48
CA ALA A 254 -11.38 1.23 4.83
C ALA A 254 -12.18 1.23 3.51
N ILE A 255 -12.58 2.41 3.06
CA ILE A 255 -13.17 2.61 1.73
C ILE A 255 -12.22 3.45 0.88
N SER A 256 -12.11 3.13 -0.41
CA SER A 256 -11.37 3.97 -1.36
C SER A 256 -12.23 4.44 -2.52
N LEU A 257 -12.09 5.72 -2.84
CA LEU A 257 -12.79 6.45 -3.90
C LEU A 257 -11.78 7.33 -4.62
N ARG A 258 -12.11 7.77 -5.85
CA ARG A 258 -11.26 8.64 -6.66
C ARG A 258 -12.08 9.68 -7.40
N LEU A 259 -11.48 10.84 -7.62
CA LEU A 259 -12.08 11.94 -8.38
C LEU A 259 -11.03 12.77 -9.12
N ASN A 260 -11.41 13.37 -10.24
CA ASN A 260 -10.56 14.18 -11.10
C ASN A 260 -11.24 15.50 -11.40
N ALA A 261 -10.49 16.61 -11.30
CA ALA A 261 -11.01 17.94 -11.58
C ALA A 261 -11.41 18.13 -13.05
N ALA A 262 -10.75 17.41 -13.96
CA ALA A 262 -10.99 17.39 -15.39
C ALA A 262 -11.31 15.96 -15.87
N GLU A 263 -11.46 15.76 -17.17
CA GLU A 263 -11.51 14.41 -17.72
C GLU A 263 -10.23 13.64 -17.34
N PRO A 264 -10.34 12.40 -16.83
CA PRO A 264 -9.20 11.60 -16.38
C PRO A 264 -8.27 11.26 -17.54
N THR A 265 -6.97 11.41 -17.32
CA THR A 265 -5.93 10.93 -18.25
C THR A 265 -5.18 9.73 -17.67
N PHE A 266 -4.71 8.84 -18.56
CA PHE A 266 -4.06 7.58 -18.18
C PHE A 266 -2.63 7.50 -18.69
N ASP A 267 -1.77 6.82 -17.93
CA ASP A 267 -0.37 6.62 -18.29
C ASP A 267 -0.24 5.76 -19.57
N PRO A 268 0.43 6.26 -20.63
CA PRO A 268 0.67 5.50 -21.85
C PRO A 268 1.42 4.18 -21.64
N ALA A 269 2.23 4.06 -20.59
CA ALA A 269 2.98 2.86 -20.25
C ALA A 269 2.14 1.82 -19.49
N SER A 270 1.03 2.21 -18.86
CA SER A 270 0.14 1.26 -18.20
C SER A 270 -0.69 0.49 -19.23
N PHE A 271 -0.78 -0.83 -19.09
CA PHE A 271 -1.45 -1.70 -20.06
C PHE A 271 -2.99 -1.77 -19.89
N TYR A 272 -3.52 -1.14 -18.83
CA TYR A 272 -4.95 -1.12 -18.51
C TYR A 272 -5.31 0.20 -17.80
N ALA A 273 -6.60 0.50 -17.69
CA ALA A 273 -7.09 1.70 -17.01
C ALA A 273 -8.42 1.46 -16.27
N ARG A 274 -8.74 2.34 -15.31
CA ARG A 274 -10.11 2.51 -14.79
C ARG A 274 -10.88 3.43 -15.72
N GLU A 275 -11.66 2.86 -16.64
CA GLU A 275 -12.29 3.58 -17.75
C GLU A 275 -13.73 4.08 -17.47
N PHE A 276 -14.28 3.81 -16.29
CA PHE A 276 -15.69 4.10 -15.99
C PHE A 276 -15.82 5.22 -14.96
N TRP A 277 -16.47 6.30 -15.36
CA TRP A 277 -16.52 7.54 -14.61
C TRP A 277 -17.93 8.14 -14.62
N ARG A 278 -18.19 9.08 -13.74
CA ARG A 278 -19.43 9.84 -13.68
C ARG A 278 -19.11 11.30 -13.48
N THR A 279 -19.93 12.21 -13.98
CA THR A 279 -19.78 13.62 -13.60
C THR A 279 -20.42 13.89 -12.25
N ALA A 280 -19.88 14.85 -11.50
CA ALA A 280 -20.44 15.28 -10.22
C ALA A 280 -21.88 15.76 -10.40
N GLY A 281 -22.17 16.52 -11.45
CA GLY A 281 -23.51 16.98 -11.77
C GLY A 281 -24.51 15.84 -12.00
N ALA A 282 -24.09 14.75 -12.66
CA ALA A 282 -24.95 13.56 -12.84
C ALA A 282 -25.26 12.87 -11.51
N ILE A 283 -24.27 12.77 -10.61
CA ILE A 283 -24.43 12.20 -9.27
C ILE A 283 -25.38 13.08 -8.43
N GLU A 284 -25.20 14.41 -8.46
CA GLU A 284 -26.04 15.38 -7.73
C GLU A 284 -27.51 15.32 -8.20
N ARG A 285 -27.75 15.09 -9.49
CA ARG A 285 -29.10 14.89 -10.06
C ARG A 285 -29.69 13.49 -9.81
N GLY A 286 -28.91 12.57 -9.23
CA GLY A 286 -29.36 11.20 -8.95
C GLY A 286 -29.43 10.30 -10.18
N GLU A 287 -28.67 10.60 -11.24
CA GLU A 287 -28.66 9.85 -12.50
C GLU A 287 -27.83 8.55 -12.36
N ALA A 288 -28.43 7.53 -11.74
CA ALA A 288 -27.75 6.28 -11.38
C ALA A 288 -27.13 5.52 -12.56
N ASP A 289 -27.63 5.70 -13.79
CA ASP A 289 -27.13 5.01 -14.99
C ASP A 289 -26.20 5.87 -15.88
N ALA A 290 -25.94 7.12 -15.50
CA ALA A 290 -25.05 8.02 -16.25
C ALA A 290 -23.57 7.70 -16.00
N VAL A 291 -23.13 6.51 -16.42
CA VAL A 291 -21.72 6.10 -16.40
C VAL A 291 -21.09 6.37 -17.76
N LEU A 292 -20.06 7.20 -17.78
CA LEU A 292 -19.20 7.47 -18.91
C LEU A 292 -18.20 6.33 -19.10
N HIS A 293 -17.99 5.91 -20.36
CA HIS A 293 -16.88 5.02 -20.73
C HIS A 293 -15.76 5.85 -21.37
N LEU A 294 -14.83 6.32 -20.55
CA LEU A 294 -13.65 7.08 -20.97
C LEU A 294 -12.52 6.10 -21.27
N LYS A 295 -12.47 5.66 -22.53
CA LYS A 295 -11.52 4.64 -23.00
C LYS A 295 -10.10 5.14 -22.89
N ARG A 296 -9.21 4.26 -22.42
CA ARG A 296 -7.78 4.57 -22.24
C ARG A 296 -7.13 5.10 -23.51
N GLU A 297 -7.38 4.47 -24.66
CA GLU A 297 -6.80 4.83 -25.95
C GLU A 297 -7.12 6.26 -26.41
N ASP A 298 -8.24 6.81 -25.93
CA ASP A 298 -8.71 8.16 -26.27
C ASP A 298 -8.28 9.21 -25.22
N HIS A 299 -7.79 8.77 -24.06
CA HIS A 299 -7.52 9.62 -22.89
C HIS A 299 -6.11 9.40 -22.32
N LEU A 300 -5.11 9.27 -23.19
CA LEU A 300 -3.72 9.16 -22.77
C LEU A 300 -3.15 10.50 -22.30
N SER A 301 -2.43 10.48 -21.18
CA SER A 301 -1.73 11.65 -20.67
C SER A 301 -0.58 12.04 -21.61
N LEU A 302 -0.61 13.27 -22.11
CA LEU A 302 0.42 13.80 -23.01
C LEU A 302 1.71 14.18 -22.26
N ASP A 303 1.59 14.49 -20.97
CA ASP A 303 2.69 14.96 -20.12
C ASP A 303 3.26 13.84 -19.22
N ALA A 304 2.92 12.57 -19.52
CA ALA A 304 3.44 11.43 -18.77
C ALA A 304 4.98 11.42 -18.79
N PRO A 305 5.65 11.32 -17.62
CA PRO A 305 7.10 11.25 -17.56
C PRO A 305 7.62 10.08 -18.41
N ARG A 306 8.73 10.30 -19.10
CA ARG A 306 9.39 9.20 -19.81
C ARG A 306 9.82 8.13 -18.79
N PRO A 307 9.67 6.84 -19.12
CA PRO A 307 10.13 5.77 -18.25
C PRO A 307 11.59 5.97 -17.86
N VAL A 308 11.84 6.02 -16.56
CA VAL A 308 13.19 6.10 -16.01
C VAL A 308 13.77 4.69 -15.96
N PRO A 309 15.00 4.45 -16.42
CA PRO A 309 15.65 3.16 -16.24
C PRO A 309 15.77 2.79 -14.75
N ALA A 310 15.70 1.50 -14.44
CA ALA A 310 15.97 1.04 -13.08
C ALA A 310 17.38 1.45 -12.64
N LEU A 311 17.49 1.97 -11.42
CA LEU A 311 18.77 2.31 -10.82
C LEU A 311 19.54 1.02 -10.49
N ARG A 312 20.85 1.05 -10.69
CA ARG A 312 21.71 -0.05 -10.26
C ARG A 312 22.06 0.13 -8.79
N ARG A 313 21.81 -0.90 -7.99
CA ARG A 313 22.33 -0.96 -6.62
C ARG A 313 23.85 -1.03 -6.64
N PRO A 314 24.51 -0.57 -5.55
CA PRO A 314 25.89 -0.92 -5.29
C PRO A 314 26.07 -2.44 -5.38
N ALA A 315 27.19 -2.87 -5.96
CA ALA A 315 27.50 -4.29 -6.03
C ALA A 315 27.64 -4.84 -4.61
N PRO A 316 27.06 -6.02 -4.33
CA PRO A 316 27.38 -6.79 -3.15
C PRO A 316 28.87 -6.89 -2.86
N ILE A 317 29.26 -6.77 -1.60
CA ILE A 317 30.64 -7.03 -1.17
C ILE A 317 30.84 -8.54 -1.02
N THR A 318 31.87 -9.07 -1.65
CA THR A 318 32.37 -10.42 -1.38
C THR A 318 33.23 -10.40 -0.12
N PRO A 319 33.00 -11.29 0.86
CA PRO A 319 33.84 -11.41 2.04
C PRO A 319 35.32 -11.67 1.71
N LEU A 320 36.22 -11.18 2.56
CA LEU A 320 37.63 -11.56 2.55
C LEU A 320 37.83 -13.02 2.97
N ALA A 321 37.06 -13.46 3.96
CA ALA A 321 37.08 -14.81 4.50
C ALA A 321 35.75 -15.15 5.17
N VAL A 322 35.41 -16.44 5.16
CA VAL A 322 34.28 -17.01 5.89
C VAL A 322 34.80 -18.22 6.67
N ASP A 323 34.93 -18.06 7.99
CA ASP A 323 35.46 -19.08 8.90
C ASP A 323 34.34 -19.54 9.84
N GLY A 324 33.67 -20.63 9.48
CA GLY A 324 32.48 -21.10 10.21
C GLY A 324 31.37 -20.04 10.17
N SER A 325 31.01 -19.49 11.33
CA SER A 325 30.01 -18.41 11.44
C SER A 325 30.60 -17.00 11.38
N THR A 326 31.91 -16.84 11.20
CA THR A 326 32.54 -15.51 11.16
C THR A 326 32.83 -15.10 9.72
N VAL A 327 32.26 -13.96 9.31
CA VAL A 327 32.46 -13.33 8.00
C VAL A 327 33.37 -12.12 8.20
N ARG A 328 34.47 -12.03 7.45
CA ARG A 328 35.36 -10.87 7.48
C ARG A 328 35.20 -10.07 6.20
N ILE A 329 35.04 -8.76 6.33
CA ILE A 329 35.04 -7.83 5.20
C ILE A 329 36.12 -6.76 5.39
N ALA A 330 36.70 -6.33 4.28
CA ALA A 330 37.52 -5.13 4.26
C ALA A 330 36.62 -3.92 4.50
N LEU A 331 37.02 -3.04 5.40
CA LEU A 331 36.36 -1.76 5.59
C LEU A 331 37.45 -0.68 5.70
N ASP A 332 37.56 0.15 4.67
CA ASP A 332 38.58 1.19 4.57
C ASP A 332 38.18 2.51 5.27
N HIS A 333 36.93 2.61 5.74
CA HIS A 333 36.42 3.73 6.51
C HIS A 333 35.25 3.32 7.44
N PRO A 334 35.08 3.92 8.63
CA PRO A 334 33.89 3.69 9.44
C PRO A 334 32.62 4.09 8.69
N LEU A 335 31.60 3.23 8.68
CA LEU A 335 30.31 3.59 8.07
C LEU A 335 29.63 4.71 8.85
N ALA A 336 29.34 5.81 8.17
CA ALA A 336 28.58 6.90 8.74
C ALA A 336 27.13 6.50 9.01
N LYS A 337 26.43 7.29 9.82
CA LYS A 337 25.01 7.05 10.12
C LYS A 337 24.19 7.01 8.82
N GLY A 338 23.52 5.89 8.56
CA GLY A 338 22.69 5.67 7.38
C GLY A 338 23.42 5.05 6.19
N GLU A 339 24.76 5.00 6.22
CA GLU A 339 25.53 4.21 5.26
C GLU A 339 25.32 2.73 5.51
N ARG A 340 25.36 1.96 4.43
CA ARG A 340 25.00 0.55 4.42
C ARG A 340 25.80 -0.20 3.38
N LEU A 341 26.19 -1.43 3.72
CA LEU A 341 26.88 -2.35 2.83
C LEU A 341 26.12 -3.68 2.84
N ASP A 342 25.92 -4.24 1.66
CA ASP A 342 25.26 -5.53 1.51
C ASP A 342 26.30 -6.59 1.13
N ILE A 343 26.41 -7.62 1.95
CA ILE A 343 27.47 -8.64 1.91
C ILE A 343 26.88 -9.91 1.30
N ASP A 344 27.56 -10.43 0.28
CA ASP A 344 27.17 -11.67 -0.41
C ASP A 344 27.77 -12.90 0.26
N LEU A 345 26.91 -13.78 0.77
CA LEU A 345 27.31 -15.10 1.25
C LEU A 345 26.77 -16.22 0.35
N GLY A 346 26.28 -15.89 -0.85
CA GLY A 346 25.68 -16.84 -1.78
C GLY A 346 24.18 -16.98 -1.54
N ASP A 347 23.78 -17.95 -0.72
CA ASP A 347 22.37 -18.22 -0.39
C ASP A 347 21.78 -17.19 0.59
N ARG A 348 22.64 -16.44 1.27
CA ARG A 348 22.30 -15.44 2.28
C ARG A 348 22.92 -14.08 1.98
N ARG A 349 22.19 -13.04 2.35
CA ARG A 349 22.64 -11.64 2.34
C ARG A 349 22.78 -11.15 3.77
N VAL A 350 23.81 -10.36 4.05
CA VAL A 350 23.95 -9.66 5.34
C VAL A 350 24.07 -8.17 5.07
N LEU A 351 23.21 -7.38 5.72
CA LEU A 351 23.24 -5.93 5.64
C LEU A 351 23.98 -5.38 6.86
N LEU A 352 25.11 -4.73 6.61
CA LEU A 352 25.86 -3.96 7.60
C LEU A 352 25.43 -2.48 7.51
N LEU A 353 25.04 -1.88 8.63
CA LEU A 353 24.55 -0.49 8.69
C LEU A 353 25.33 0.33 9.73
N GLY A 354 25.68 1.55 9.36
CA GLY A 354 26.11 2.58 10.30
C GLY A 354 24.91 3.20 11.03
N THR A 355 24.93 3.20 12.36
CA THR A 355 23.92 3.87 13.20
C THR A 355 24.57 4.89 14.14
N ALA A 356 23.77 5.66 14.86
CA ALA A 356 24.29 6.58 15.88
C ALA A 356 25.05 5.84 17.01
N ASP A 357 24.73 4.56 17.24
CA ASP A 357 25.33 3.71 18.28
C ASP A 357 26.40 2.76 17.71
N GLY A 358 26.96 3.10 16.55
CA GLY A 358 27.93 2.27 15.83
C GLY A 358 27.28 1.28 14.86
N LEU A 359 28.04 0.27 14.45
CA LEU A 359 27.62 -0.69 13.43
C LEU A 359 26.54 -1.66 13.93
N ARG A 360 25.66 -2.06 13.02
CA ARG A 360 24.69 -3.15 13.20
C ARG A 360 24.75 -4.05 11.98
N ALA A 361 24.65 -5.36 12.18
CA ALA A 361 24.52 -6.33 11.11
C ALA A 361 23.25 -7.14 11.30
N VAL A 362 22.50 -7.33 10.21
CA VAL A 362 21.25 -8.07 10.17
C VAL A 362 21.16 -8.86 8.87
N ASP A 363 20.19 -9.78 8.76
CA ASP A 363 19.85 -10.39 7.48
C ASP A 363 19.55 -9.29 6.43
N GLY A 364 20.08 -9.45 5.23
CA GLY A 364 19.94 -8.47 4.14
C GLY A 364 18.63 -8.55 3.37
N THR A 365 17.84 -9.61 3.59
CA THR A 365 16.55 -9.83 2.93
C THR A 365 15.40 -9.80 3.94
N CYS A 366 14.27 -9.22 3.54
CA CYS A 366 13.09 -9.15 4.38
C CYS A 366 12.49 -10.57 4.57
N PRO A 367 12.18 -11.01 5.80
CA PRO A 367 11.62 -12.34 6.05
C PRO A 367 10.19 -12.53 5.52
N HIS A 368 9.57 -11.47 4.95
CA HIS A 368 8.23 -11.53 4.35
C HIS A 368 8.29 -11.94 2.87
N TYR A 369 8.61 -10.99 1.97
CA TYR A 369 8.69 -11.24 0.53
C TYR A 369 10.13 -11.47 0.02
N GLY A 370 11.12 -11.58 0.91
CA GLY A 370 12.52 -11.78 0.51
C GLY A 370 13.11 -10.59 -0.26
N LEU A 371 12.55 -9.38 -0.10
CA LEU A 371 13.07 -8.17 -0.75
C LEU A 371 14.34 -7.70 -0.05
N ASP A 372 15.31 -7.22 -0.82
CA ASP A 372 16.57 -6.70 -0.27
C ASP A 372 16.33 -5.44 0.54
N LEU A 373 16.75 -5.46 1.80
CA LEU A 373 16.55 -4.39 2.76
C LEU A 373 17.53 -3.22 2.57
N ILE A 374 18.50 -3.36 1.65
CA ILE A 374 19.40 -2.27 1.28
C ILE A 374 18.65 -1.05 0.74
N ASP A 375 17.46 -1.21 0.16
CA ASP A 375 16.62 -0.07 -0.28
C ASP A 375 15.65 0.45 0.83
N GLY A 376 15.65 -0.17 2.01
CA GLY A 376 14.72 0.17 3.09
C GLY A 376 14.99 1.52 3.77
N GLY A 377 13.94 2.12 4.34
CA GLY A 377 14.07 3.33 5.15
C GLY A 377 14.68 3.05 6.52
N LEU A 378 15.53 3.95 7.05
CA LEU A 378 16.14 3.81 8.38
C LEU A 378 15.75 4.97 9.30
N ALA A 379 15.02 4.67 10.38
CA ALA A 379 14.64 5.62 11.41
C ALA A 379 15.20 5.20 12.78
N GLY A 380 16.32 5.81 13.20
CA GLY A 380 17.01 5.44 14.43
C GLY A 380 17.52 3.99 14.37
N HIS A 381 16.93 3.10 15.16
CA HIS A 381 17.21 1.65 15.14
C HIS A 381 16.14 0.83 14.41
N ARG A 382 15.23 1.47 13.67
CA ARG A 382 14.18 0.78 12.91
C ARG A 382 14.51 0.78 11.43
N LEU A 383 14.69 -0.42 10.87
CA LEU A 383 14.83 -0.65 9.44
C LEU A 383 13.46 -1.04 8.88
N HIS A 384 13.00 -0.27 7.90
CA HIS A 384 11.69 -0.46 7.26
C HIS A 384 11.84 -1.21 5.95
N CYS A 385 11.08 -2.30 5.79
CA CYS A 385 11.04 -3.06 4.54
C CYS A 385 10.62 -2.16 3.37
N PRO A 386 11.36 -2.14 2.25
CA PRO A 386 11.00 -1.29 1.11
C PRO A 386 9.72 -1.73 0.40
N GLY A 387 9.24 -2.96 0.61
CA GLY A 387 8.01 -3.45 -0.01
C GLY A 387 6.73 -3.17 0.79
N CYS A 388 6.73 -3.33 2.10
CA CYS A 388 5.49 -3.24 2.89
C CYS A 388 5.68 -2.53 4.24
N ALA A 389 6.77 -1.76 4.36
CA ALA A 389 7.08 -0.85 5.45
C ALA A 389 7.18 -1.45 6.86
N ILE A 390 7.13 -2.78 7.01
CA ILE A 390 7.37 -3.49 8.27
C ILE A 390 8.66 -2.96 8.89
N ALA A 391 8.57 -2.52 10.15
CA ALA A 391 9.70 -2.05 10.92
C ALA A 391 10.34 -3.19 11.72
N PHE A 392 11.66 -3.35 11.59
CA PHE A 392 12.48 -4.27 12.38
C PHE A 392 13.41 -3.48 13.30
N ASP A 393 13.44 -3.78 14.60
CA ASP A 393 14.45 -3.23 15.51
C ASP A 393 15.80 -3.88 15.23
N LEU A 394 16.80 -3.08 14.83
CA LEU A 394 18.14 -3.55 14.44
C LEU A 394 18.95 -4.22 15.56
N ARG A 395 18.53 -4.11 16.82
CA ARG A 395 19.23 -4.72 17.97
C ARG A 395 18.66 -6.09 18.32
N THR A 396 17.38 -6.31 18.02
CA THR A 396 16.65 -7.52 18.42
C THR A 396 16.07 -8.30 17.26
N GLY A 397 16.02 -7.72 16.06
CA GLY A 397 15.40 -8.28 14.87
C GLY A 397 13.88 -8.23 14.88
N ARG A 398 13.25 -7.88 16.00
CA ARG A 398 11.80 -8.02 16.19
C ARG A 398 11.04 -6.99 15.38
N SER A 399 9.93 -7.43 14.78
CA SER A 399 8.84 -6.57 14.33
C SER A 399 7.63 -6.71 15.25
N LEU A 400 6.54 -5.99 14.97
CA LEU A 400 5.26 -6.21 15.68
C LEU A 400 4.60 -7.54 15.33
N CYS A 401 4.97 -8.17 14.22
CA CYS A 401 4.52 -9.51 13.89
C CYS A 401 5.56 -10.53 14.38
N ALA A 402 5.18 -11.34 15.39
CA ALA A 402 6.07 -12.36 15.94
C ALA A 402 6.57 -13.38 14.91
N ASP A 403 5.81 -13.61 13.84
CA ASP A 403 6.17 -14.51 12.74
C ASP A 403 7.20 -13.90 11.77
N LEU A 404 7.51 -12.60 11.89
CA LEU A 404 8.42 -11.87 11.03
C LEU A 404 9.52 -11.23 11.89
N THR A 405 10.60 -11.98 12.09
CA THR A 405 11.79 -11.55 12.82
C THR A 405 12.99 -11.59 11.89
N LEU A 406 13.78 -10.52 11.89
CA LEU A 406 15.02 -10.41 11.14
C LEU A 406 16.16 -11.03 11.94
N GLY A 407 17.06 -11.78 11.31
CA GLY A 407 18.30 -12.21 11.97
C GLY A 407 19.16 -11.00 12.33
N VAL A 408 19.73 -11.01 13.54
CA VAL A 408 20.72 -10.02 13.99
C VAL A 408 22.07 -10.73 14.06
N HIS A 409 23.16 -10.01 13.85
CA HIS A 409 24.51 -10.57 13.89
C HIS A 409 25.42 -9.70 14.73
N HIS A 410 26.42 -10.32 15.35
CA HIS A 410 27.37 -9.60 16.18
C HIS A 410 28.47 -9.00 15.33
N VAL A 411 28.74 -7.70 15.51
CA VAL A 411 29.76 -6.97 14.75
C VAL A 411 30.93 -6.63 15.66
N HIS A 412 32.13 -6.98 15.23
CA HIS A 412 33.38 -6.51 15.82
C HIS A 412 34.20 -5.79 14.76
N GLN A 413 34.51 -4.51 14.98
CA GLN A 413 35.26 -3.68 14.05
C GLN A 413 36.68 -3.46 14.56
N THR A 414 37.66 -3.52 13.65
CA THR A 414 39.02 -3.00 13.82
C THR A 414 39.24 -1.84 12.84
N ASP A 415 40.43 -1.24 12.83
CA ASP A 415 40.72 -0.07 12.00
C ASP A 415 40.57 -0.31 10.49
N SER A 416 40.69 -1.55 10.01
CA SER A 416 40.67 -1.90 8.58
C SER A 416 39.72 -3.04 8.19
N GLU A 417 39.08 -3.68 9.18
CA GLU A 417 38.24 -4.86 8.95
C GLU A 417 37.01 -4.86 9.86
N VAL A 418 35.94 -5.46 9.36
CA VAL A 418 34.78 -5.81 10.16
C VAL A 418 34.62 -7.33 10.15
N ALA A 419 34.54 -7.90 11.35
CA ALA A 419 34.14 -9.28 11.55
C ALA A 419 32.66 -9.31 11.97
N VAL A 420 31.84 -10.03 11.20
CA VAL A 420 30.44 -10.30 11.50
C VAL A 420 30.31 -11.76 11.93
N THR A 421 29.93 -12.00 13.18
CA THR A 421 29.58 -13.34 13.66
C THR A 421 28.09 -13.58 13.47
N LEU A 422 27.75 -14.52 12.60
CA LEU A 422 26.38 -14.89 12.28
C LEU A 422 25.76 -15.70 13.43
N ASP A 423 24.54 -15.34 13.82
CA ASP A 423 23.75 -16.07 14.84
C ASP A 423 23.41 -17.51 14.42
N ARG A 424 23.48 -17.79 13.11
CA ARG A 424 23.45 -19.14 12.52
C ARG A 424 24.49 -19.20 11.40
N ALA A 425 25.30 -20.25 11.37
CA ALA A 425 26.25 -20.48 10.28
C ALA A 425 25.51 -20.55 8.93
N PRO A 426 26.13 -20.12 7.80
CA PRO A 426 25.59 -20.39 6.48
C PRO A 426 25.44 -21.91 6.28
N ASP A 427 24.42 -22.34 5.54
CA ASP A 427 24.35 -23.74 5.13
C ASP A 427 25.52 -24.01 4.16
N ALA A 428 26.26 -25.10 4.40
CA ALA A 428 27.53 -25.41 3.73
C ALA A 428 27.38 -25.85 2.27
#